data_AF-A0A2D6L8G8-F1
#
_entry.id   AF-A0A2D6L8G8-F1
#
_cell.length_a   1.000
_cell.length_b   1.000
_cell.length_c   1.000
_cell.angle_alpha   90.00
_cell.angle_beta   90.00
_cell.angle_gamma   90.00
#
_symmetry.space_group_name_H-M   'P 1'
#
loop_
_entity.id
_entity.type
_entity.pdbx_description
1 polymer ?
#
loop_
_entity_poly.entity_id
_entity_poly.type
_entity_poly.pdbx_seq_one_letter_code
_entity_poly.pdbx_strand_id
1 'polypeptide(L)'
;MARKEQFAENEFYHLYNRGVDKRDIFLKREDYDRFMRLLYVCNGESEIRMEVLRTLSFSELLKMFSRRKPLVAIGAYCLMPNHFHILIRQIQPNGISRFMQKLMTAYSMYFNTKYERSGTLFEGRFKSKRAIHDNYLRYLFAYIHLNPVKLVDSTWKEKGIQNLQEARTQLLHYDYSSYLDFIGKVRPEGAIVSNAKEFFPEYFEDFAEFDEFINAWLTYSKEILELEGEEGRVDMQADARIEIVEDVKDAEGAEDIESTQSQQQTQEQEQEQRVTVV
;
A
#
# COMPACT_ATOMS: atom_id res chain seq x y z
N MET A 1 -7.36 -11.99 -21.42
CA MET A 1 -6.29 -12.98 -21.12
C MET A 1 -6.46 -13.52 -19.71
N ALA A 2 -6.19 -14.81 -19.46
CA ALA A 2 -6.14 -15.35 -18.10
C ALA A 2 -4.92 -14.78 -17.34
N ARG A 3 -4.97 -14.70 -16.01
CA ARG A 3 -3.78 -14.38 -15.20
C ARG A 3 -2.78 -15.53 -15.37
N LYS A 4 -1.50 -15.22 -15.61
CA LYS A 4 -0.47 -16.22 -15.93
C LYS A 4 -0.09 -17.06 -14.70
N GLU A 5 -0.10 -16.44 -13.52
CA GLU A 5 0.13 -17.09 -12.23
C GLU A 5 -1.19 -17.43 -11.52
N GLN A 6 -1.25 -18.64 -10.97
CA GLN A 6 -2.29 -19.04 -10.03
C GLN A 6 -1.82 -18.74 -8.61
N PHE A 7 -2.70 -18.12 -7.81
CA PHE A 7 -2.45 -17.91 -6.39
C PHE A 7 -2.55 -19.23 -5.65
N ALA A 8 -1.50 -19.59 -4.91
CA ALA A 8 -1.51 -20.79 -4.07
C ALA A 8 -2.02 -20.47 -2.65
N GLU A 9 -2.65 -21.46 -2.03
CA GLU A 9 -3.16 -21.37 -0.67
C GLU A 9 -2.02 -21.23 0.33
N ASN A 10 -2.27 -20.47 1.40
CA ASN A 10 -1.33 -20.16 2.49
C ASN A 10 -0.08 -19.37 2.09
N GLU A 11 -0.02 -18.85 0.87
CA GLU A 11 1.06 -17.97 0.43
C GLU A 11 0.67 -16.49 0.53
N PHE A 12 1.71 -15.66 0.64
CA PHE A 12 1.60 -14.22 0.83
C PHE A 12 1.80 -13.48 -0.49
N TYR A 13 1.02 -12.42 -0.68
CA TYR A 13 1.02 -11.61 -1.89
C TYR A 13 0.87 -10.14 -1.55
N HIS A 14 1.66 -9.30 -2.20
CA HIS A 14 1.39 -7.87 -2.35
C HIS A 14 0.40 -7.66 -3.47
N LEU A 15 -0.75 -7.06 -3.17
CA LEU A 15 -1.76 -6.71 -4.16
C LEU A 15 -1.86 -5.19 -4.27
N TYR A 16 -1.91 -4.68 -5.49
CA TYR A 16 -2.04 -3.25 -5.73
C TYR A 16 -2.76 -2.95 -7.03
N ASN A 17 -3.37 -1.78 -7.11
CA ASN A 17 -3.92 -1.23 -8.34
C ASN A 17 -4.02 0.29 -8.24
N ARG A 18 -4.11 0.96 -9.39
CA ARG A 18 -4.19 2.41 -9.50
C ARG A 18 -5.34 2.85 -10.39
N GLY A 19 -5.71 4.12 -10.29
CA GLY A 19 -6.66 4.77 -11.19
C GLY A 19 -6.14 4.86 -12.62
N VAL A 20 -7.03 4.69 -13.60
CA VAL A 20 -6.70 4.94 -15.02
C VAL A 20 -6.21 6.38 -15.20
N ASP A 21 -5.21 6.57 -16.07
CA ASP A 21 -4.56 7.87 -16.29
C ASP A 21 -3.91 8.44 -15.01
N LYS A 22 -3.47 7.57 -14.10
CA LYS A 22 -2.93 7.91 -12.76
C LYS A 22 -3.89 8.74 -11.89
N ARG A 23 -5.19 8.78 -12.21
CA ARG A 23 -6.17 9.61 -11.51
C ARG A 23 -6.34 9.21 -10.05
N ASP A 24 -6.78 10.19 -9.26
CA ASP A 24 -7.29 9.91 -7.92
C ASP A 24 -8.53 9.03 -7.98
N ILE A 25 -8.51 8.00 -7.14
CA ILE A 25 -9.59 7.05 -6.93
C ILE A 25 -10.23 7.26 -5.56
N PHE A 26 -9.68 8.11 -4.70
CA PHE A 26 -10.28 8.56 -3.44
C PHE A 26 -10.26 10.10 -3.38
N LEU A 27 -11.37 10.73 -3.74
CA LEU A 27 -11.45 12.20 -3.85
C LEU A 27 -11.90 12.83 -2.52
N LYS A 28 -12.68 12.09 -1.74
CA LYS A 28 -13.24 12.54 -0.46
C LYS A 28 -13.11 11.46 0.60
N ARG A 29 -13.24 11.85 1.86
CA ARG A 29 -13.22 10.92 3.01
C ARG A 29 -14.19 9.75 2.84
N GLU A 30 -15.39 9.99 2.30
CA GLU A 30 -16.38 8.91 2.17
C GLU A 30 -15.97 7.85 1.15
N ASP A 31 -15.05 8.17 0.23
CA ASP A 31 -14.48 7.22 -0.73
C ASP A 31 -13.55 6.23 -0.02
N TYR A 32 -12.67 6.75 0.84
CA TYR A 32 -11.82 5.93 1.71
C TYR A 32 -12.65 5.08 2.66
N ASP A 33 -13.63 5.68 3.34
CA ASP A 33 -14.53 4.97 4.26
C ASP A 33 -15.28 3.85 3.51
N ARG A 34 -15.75 4.12 2.29
CA ARG A 34 -16.40 3.10 1.46
C ARG A 34 -15.47 1.95 1.14
N PHE A 35 -14.22 2.24 0.77
CA PHE A 35 -13.24 1.21 0.41
C PHE A 35 -12.84 0.37 1.63
N MET A 36 -12.61 0.98 2.79
CA MET A 36 -12.33 0.27 4.04
C MET A 36 -13.48 -0.66 4.45
N ARG A 37 -14.74 -0.21 4.32
CA ARG A 37 -15.90 -1.09 4.53
C ARG A 37 -15.89 -2.27 3.56
N LEU A 38 -15.56 -2.04 2.29
CA LEU A 38 -15.47 -3.09 1.27
C LEU A 38 -14.31 -4.08 1.56
N LEU A 39 -13.16 -3.62 2.07
CA LEU A 39 -12.09 -4.52 2.51
C LEU A 39 -12.59 -5.53 3.55
N TYR A 40 -13.46 -5.09 4.46
CA TYR A 40 -14.08 -5.98 5.44
C TYR A 40 -15.16 -6.88 4.82
N VAL A 41 -16.19 -6.30 4.19
CA VAL A 41 -17.38 -7.07 3.77
C VAL A 41 -17.13 -7.98 2.57
N CYS A 42 -16.17 -7.64 1.70
CA CYS A 42 -15.81 -8.49 0.55
C CYS A 42 -15.04 -9.74 0.96
N ASN A 43 -14.44 -9.75 2.15
CA ASN A 43 -13.67 -10.87 2.68
C ASN A 43 -14.55 -11.94 3.34
N GLY A 44 -15.58 -12.36 2.62
CA GLY A 44 -16.49 -13.42 3.03
C GLY A 44 -17.28 -13.94 1.84
N GLU A 45 -17.99 -15.05 2.02
CA GLU A 45 -18.78 -15.68 0.95
C GLU A 45 -20.15 -15.06 0.75
N SER A 46 -20.66 -14.35 1.76
CA SER A 46 -21.99 -13.74 1.74
C SER A 46 -22.15 -12.72 0.60
N GLU A 47 -23.36 -12.68 0.06
CA GLU A 47 -23.79 -11.62 -0.84
C GLU A 47 -23.84 -10.28 -0.11
N ILE A 48 -23.42 -9.22 -0.80
CA ILE A 48 -23.32 -7.89 -0.22
C ILE A 48 -24.37 -7.01 -0.88
N ARG A 49 -25.38 -6.61 -0.09
CA ARG A 49 -26.31 -5.56 -0.50
C ARG A 49 -25.61 -4.21 -0.39
N MET A 50 -25.31 -3.59 -1.54
CA MET A 50 -24.58 -2.31 -1.61
C MET A 50 -25.23 -1.15 -0.84
N GLU A 51 -26.54 -1.22 -0.65
CA GLU A 51 -27.35 -0.27 0.11
C GLU A 51 -26.91 -0.21 1.59
N VAL A 52 -26.61 -1.36 2.18
CA VAL A 52 -26.18 -1.49 3.58
C VAL A 52 -24.89 -0.70 3.82
N LEU A 53 -24.00 -0.67 2.84
CA LEU A 53 -22.74 0.06 2.91
C LEU A 53 -22.91 1.60 2.85
N ARG A 54 -24.10 2.10 2.47
CA ARG A 54 -24.41 3.55 2.47
C ARG A 54 -24.97 4.01 3.82
N THR A 55 -25.71 3.15 4.50
CA THR A 55 -26.49 3.53 5.68
C THR A 55 -25.83 3.13 6.99
N LEU A 56 -25.16 1.98 7.03
CA LEU A 56 -24.56 1.47 8.25
C LEU A 56 -23.19 2.10 8.54
N SER A 57 -22.93 2.33 9.82
CA SER A 57 -21.60 2.57 10.37
C SER A 57 -20.73 1.31 10.29
N PHE A 58 -19.40 1.46 10.42
CA PHE A 58 -18.48 0.32 10.42
C PHE A 58 -18.81 -0.68 11.53
N SER A 59 -19.08 -0.19 12.75
CA SER A 59 -19.46 -1.02 13.90
C SER A 59 -20.75 -1.82 13.68
N GLU A 60 -21.72 -1.29 12.94
CA GLU A 60 -22.94 -2.03 12.57
C GLU A 60 -22.65 -3.10 11.52
N LEU A 61 -21.76 -2.83 10.56
CA LEU A 61 -21.30 -3.85 9.61
C LEU A 61 -20.61 -5.01 10.33
N LEU A 62 -19.82 -4.75 11.37
CA LEU A 62 -19.19 -5.81 12.18
C LEU A 62 -20.21 -6.75 12.82
N LYS A 63 -21.34 -6.21 13.28
CA LYS A 63 -22.42 -7.00 13.88
C LYS A 63 -23.18 -7.81 12.82
N MET A 64 -23.35 -7.25 11.62
CA MET A 64 -24.13 -7.86 10.55
C MET A 64 -23.34 -8.92 9.75
N PHE A 65 -22.03 -8.71 9.59
CA PHE A 65 -21.17 -9.57 8.77
C PHE A 65 -20.12 -10.27 9.63
N SER A 66 -20.30 -11.57 9.86
CA SER A 66 -19.29 -12.41 10.51
C SER A 66 -18.33 -13.04 9.50
N ARG A 67 -17.02 -12.87 9.67
CA ARG A 67 -15.98 -13.51 8.83
C ARG A 67 -15.60 -14.91 9.33
N ARG A 68 -16.58 -15.79 9.59
CA ARG A 68 -16.32 -17.15 10.11
C ARG A 68 -15.42 -17.99 9.20
N LYS A 69 -15.44 -17.72 7.89
CA LYS A 69 -14.57 -18.32 6.87
C LYS A 69 -14.13 -17.23 5.90
N PRO A 70 -13.05 -16.48 6.20
CA PRO A 70 -12.57 -15.44 5.31
C PRO A 70 -12.01 -16.06 4.02
N LEU A 71 -12.11 -15.33 2.91
CA LEU A 71 -11.51 -15.74 1.64
C LEU A 71 -9.98 -15.62 1.69
N VAL A 72 -9.53 -14.60 2.41
CA VAL A 72 -8.14 -14.15 2.53
C VAL A 72 -7.88 -13.65 3.95
N ALA A 73 -6.62 -13.69 4.39
CA ALA A 73 -6.20 -12.94 5.56
C ALA A 73 -5.49 -11.66 5.10
N ILE A 74 -5.88 -10.52 5.64
CA ILE A 74 -5.27 -9.21 5.35
C ILE A 74 -4.27 -8.90 6.46
N GLY A 75 -3.01 -8.69 6.13
CA GLY A 75 -1.94 -8.41 7.10
C GLY A 75 -1.68 -6.92 7.25
N ALA A 76 -1.71 -6.17 6.15
CA ALA A 76 -1.54 -4.73 6.13
C ALA A 76 -2.25 -4.13 4.93
N TYR A 77 -2.63 -2.86 5.00
CA TYR A 77 -3.13 -2.10 3.86
C TYR A 77 -2.77 -0.61 3.95
N CYS A 78 -2.70 0.03 2.80
CA CYS A 78 -2.61 1.48 2.67
C CYS A 78 -3.40 1.93 1.44
N LEU A 79 -4.29 2.91 1.62
CA LEU A 79 -5.06 3.53 0.55
C LEU A 79 -4.44 4.88 0.26
N MET A 80 -3.84 5.08 -0.91
CA MET A 80 -3.27 6.34 -1.37
C MET A 80 -4.24 7.01 -2.35
N PRO A 81 -4.20 8.35 -2.56
CA PRO A 81 -5.20 9.06 -3.38
C PRO A 81 -5.52 8.41 -4.73
N ASN A 82 -4.50 7.94 -5.46
CA ASN A 82 -4.64 7.33 -6.78
C ASN A 82 -4.40 5.80 -6.84
N HIS A 83 -4.07 5.14 -5.73
CA HIS A 83 -3.79 3.70 -5.71
C HIS A 83 -3.97 3.06 -4.33
N PHE A 84 -3.88 1.74 -4.23
CA PHE A 84 -3.87 1.05 -2.94
C PHE A 84 -2.83 -0.07 -2.91
N HIS A 85 -2.40 -0.43 -1.71
CA HIS A 85 -1.54 -1.58 -1.43
C HIS A 85 -2.17 -2.45 -0.34
N ILE A 86 -2.14 -3.77 -0.52
CA ILE A 86 -2.66 -4.73 0.45
C ILE A 86 -1.71 -5.93 0.53
N LEU A 87 -1.26 -6.25 1.74
CA LEU A 87 -0.60 -7.51 2.02
C LEU A 87 -1.64 -8.57 2.37
N ILE A 88 -1.68 -9.65 1.62
CA ILE A 88 -2.69 -10.70 1.74
C ILE A 88 -2.06 -12.10 1.78
N ARG A 89 -2.63 -12.97 2.62
CA ARG A 89 -2.46 -14.43 2.53
C ARG A 89 -3.73 -15.08 1.98
N GLN A 90 -3.60 -16.00 1.01
CA GLN A 90 -4.76 -16.75 0.51
C GLN A 90 -5.19 -17.83 1.52
N ILE A 91 -6.48 -17.85 1.88
CA ILE A 91 -7.03 -18.83 2.84
C ILE A 91 -7.90 -19.88 2.16
N GLN A 92 -8.70 -19.47 1.17
CA GLN A 92 -9.55 -20.37 0.40
C GLN A 92 -9.07 -20.53 -1.04
N PRO A 93 -9.44 -21.64 -1.72
CA PRO A 93 -9.20 -21.78 -3.15
C PRO A 93 -9.72 -20.57 -3.93
N ASN A 94 -8.87 -19.97 -4.77
CA ASN A 94 -9.17 -18.75 -5.52
C ASN A 94 -9.61 -17.55 -4.66
N GLY A 95 -9.29 -17.55 -3.36
CA GLY A 95 -9.74 -16.55 -2.39
C GLY A 95 -9.33 -15.13 -2.78
N ILE A 96 -8.08 -14.93 -3.21
CA ILE A 96 -7.57 -13.63 -3.66
C ILE A 96 -8.36 -13.11 -4.85
N SER A 97 -8.53 -13.95 -5.88
CA SER A 97 -9.27 -13.58 -7.10
C SER A 97 -10.72 -13.22 -6.79
N ARG A 98 -11.41 -14.03 -5.97
CA ARG A 98 -12.79 -13.78 -5.53
C ARG A 98 -12.90 -12.49 -4.72
N PHE A 99 -12.00 -12.29 -3.76
CA PHE A 99 -11.96 -11.09 -2.92
C PHE A 99 -11.74 -9.82 -3.74
N MET A 100 -10.70 -9.79 -4.58
CA MET A 100 -10.37 -8.62 -5.39
C MET A 100 -11.42 -8.31 -6.45
N GLN A 101 -12.05 -9.33 -7.04
CA GLN A 101 -13.18 -9.13 -7.94
C GLN A 101 -14.34 -8.42 -7.22
N LYS A 102 -14.75 -8.93 -6.05
CA LYS A 102 -15.81 -8.30 -5.24
C LYS A 102 -15.46 -6.86 -4.87
N LEU A 103 -14.25 -6.63 -4.34
CA LEU A 103 -13.76 -5.33 -3.91
C LEU A 103 -13.73 -4.31 -5.05
N MET A 104 -13.02 -4.62 -6.13
CA MET A 104 -12.82 -3.67 -7.22
C MET A 104 -14.11 -3.39 -7.99
N THR A 105 -14.95 -4.41 -8.24
CA THR A 105 -16.24 -4.21 -8.91
C THR A 105 -17.15 -3.35 -8.06
N ALA A 106 -17.28 -3.66 -6.76
CA ALA A 106 -18.12 -2.90 -5.85
C ALA A 106 -17.71 -1.42 -5.76
N TYR A 107 -16.40 -1.18 -5.67
CA TYR A 107 -15.87 0.16 -5.56
C TYR A 107 -16.01 0.95 -6.87
N SER A 108 -15.69 0.34 -8.02
CA SER A 108 -15.85 0.99 -9.33
C SER A 108 -17.30 1.40 -9.57
N MET A 109 -18.26 0.53 -9.23
CA MET A 109 -19.69 0.86 -9.35
C MET A 109 -20.06 2.04 -8.44
N TYR A 110 -19.65 2.01 -7.17
CA TYR A 110 -19.87 3.12 -6.24
C TYR A 110 -19.32 4.43 -6.77
N PHE A 111 -18.05 4.43 -7.18
CA PHE A 111 -17.34 5.61 -7.62
C PHE A 111 -17.97 6.20 -8.88
N ASN A 112 -18.26 5.35 -9.87
CA ASN A 112 -18.88 5.77 -11.12
C ASN A 112 -20.29 6.34 -10.88
N THR A 113 -21.09 5.73 -10.00
CA THR A 113 -22.40 6.28 -9.64
C THR A 113 -22.28 7.61 -8.89
N LYS A 114 -21.37 7.72 -7.91
CA LYS A 114 -21.23 8.92 -7.07
C LYS A 114 -20.73 10.13 -7.86
N TYR A 115 -19.83 9.91 -8.81
CA TYR A 115 -19.16 10.95 -9.58
C TYR A 115 -19.68 11.07 -11.02
N GLU A 116 -20.83 10.45 -11.33
CA GLU A 116 -21.47 10.50 -12.65
C GLU A 116 -20.52 10.11 -13.81
N ARG A 117 -19.69 9.09 -13.56
CA ARG A 117 -18.72 8.58 -14.53
C ARG A 117 -19.21 7.29 -15.18
N SER A 118 -18.65 7.02 -16.35
CA SER A 118 -18.72 5.74 -17.05
C SER A 118 -17.31 5.23 -17.36
N GLY A 119 -17.21 3.93 -17.67
CA GLY A 119 -15.94 3.29 -18.02
C GLY A 119 -15.17 2.71 -16.83
N THR A 120 -13.92 2.32 -17.08
CA THR A 120 -13.03 1.69 -16.11
C THR A 120 -12.47 2.70 -15.11
N LEU A 121 -12.50 2.38 -13.81
CA LEU A 121 -11.87 3.18 -12.77
C LEU A 121 -10.38 2.86 -12.63
N PHE A 122 -10.06 1.56 -12.64
CA PHE A 122 -8.70 1.06 -12.42
C PHE A 122 -7.98 0.74 -13.72
N GLU A 123 -6.65 0.77 -13.68
CA GLU A 123 -5.76 0.39 -14.78
C GLU A 123 -5.75 -1.13 -15.01
N GLY A 124 -6.87 -1.64 -15.52
CA GLY A 124 -7.07 -3.06 -15.76
C GLY A 124 -7.20 -3.88 -14.47
N ARG A 125 -6.56 -5.05 -14.46
CA ARG A 125 -6.61 -5.98 -13.31
C ARG A 125 -5.62 -5.55 -12.24
N PHE A 126 -5.92 -5.88 -10.98
CA PHE A 126 -4.95 -5.70 -9.91
C PHE A 126 -3.63 -6.42 -10.21
N LYS A 127 -2.53 -5.77 -9.89
CA LYS A 127 -1.19 -6.35 -9.95
C LYS A 127 -0.95 -7.16 -8.68
N SER A 128 -0.09 -8.17 -8.79
CA SER A 128 0.25 -9.02 -7.64
C SER A 128 1.69 -9.45 -7.72
N LYS A 129 2.36 -9.46 -6.57
CA LYS A 129 3.66 -10.11 -6.41
C LYS A 129 3.63 -11.04 -5.23
N ARG A 130 4.15 -12.24 -5.43
CA ARG A 130 4.27 -13.26 -4.37
C ARG A 130 5.43 -12.89 -3.45
N ALA A 131 5.17 -12.90 -2.15
CA ALA A 131 6.22 -12.77 -1.14
C ALA A 131 6.72 -14.17 -0.77
N ILE A 132 7.87 -14.55 -1.34
CA ILE A 132 8.46 -15.90 -1.18
C ILE A 132 9.30 -15.98 0.09
N HIS A 133 10.08 -14.93 0.37
CA HIS A 133 11.05 -14.91 1.46
C HIS A 133 10.55 -14.07 2.65
N ASP A 134 10.86 -14.52 3.85
CA ASP A 134 10.46 -13.87 5.10
C ASP A 134 10.95 -12.41 5.18
N ASN A 135 12.20 -12.16 4.78
CA ASN A 135 12.77 -10.81 4.72
C ASN A 135 11.99 -9.90 3.77
N TYR A 136 11.56 -10.41 2.62
CA TYR A 136 10.74 -9.64 1.68
C TYR A 136 9.35 -9.38 2.24
N LEU A 137 8.77 -10.32 2.99
CA LEU A 137 7.49 -10.10 3.68
C LEU A 137 7.60 -9.03 4.77
N ARG A 138 8.66 -9.03 5.59
CA ARG A 138 8.96 -7.97 6.57
C ARG A 138 9.15 -6.62 5.89
N TYR A 139 9.92 -6.59 4.80
CA TYR A 139 10.10 -5.38 4.02
C TYR A 139 8.75 -4.84 3.53
N LEU A 140 7.95 -5.70 2.89
CA LEU A 140 6.66 -5.32 2.32
C LEU A 140 5.73 -4.75 3.38
N PHE A 141 5.79 -5.31 4.59
CA PHE A 141 5.07 -4.81 5.74
C PHE A 141 5.46 -3.37 6.10
N ALA A 142 6.76 -3.05 6.15
CA ALA A 142 7.23 -1.67 6.35
C ALA A 142 6.80 -0.76 5.19
N TYR A 143 7.04 -1.19 3.95
CA TYR A 143 6.71 -0.42 2.75
C TYR A 143 5.25 0.03 2.74
N ILE A 144 4.31 -0.89 2.97
CA ILE A 144 2.88 -0.57 2.99
C ILE A 144 2.56 0.51 4.02
N HIS A 145 3.12 0.39 5.23
CA HIS A 145 2.88 1.36 6.31
C HIS A 145 3.55 2.72 6.06
N LEU A 146 4.68 2.75 5.35
CA LEU A 146 5.43 3.98 5.06
C LEU A 146 4.92 4.75 3.84
N ASN A 147 4.08 4.15 2.99
CA ASN A 147 3.54 4.80 1.80
C ASN A 147 2.94 6.21 2.03
N PRO A 148 2.20 6.49 3.12
CA PRO A 148 1.64 7.81 3.37
C PRO A 148 2.68 8.93 3.50
N VAL A 149 3.94 8.62 3.81
CA VAL A 149 5.04 9.60 3.87
C VAL A 149 5.24 10.30 2.52
N LYS A 150 4.94 9.63 1.40
CA LYS A 150 5.01 10.21 0.05
C LYS A 150 4.16 11.48 -0.11
N LEU A 151 3.14 11.67 0.72
CA LEU A 151 2.27 12.84 0.67
C LEU A 151 2.90 14.11 1.26
N VAL A 152 3.94 13.97 2.08
CA VAL A 152 4.67 15.08 2.72
C VAL A 152 6.11 15.19 2.25
N ASP A 153 6.71 14.07 1.82
CA ASP A 153 8.02 14.03 1.19
C ASP A 153 7.93 13.10 -0.02
N SER A 154 7.73 13.64 -1.22
CA SER A 154 7.58 12.83 -2.43
C SER A 154 8.88 12.13 -2.86
N THR A 155 10.02 12.60 -2.37
CA THR A 155 11.37 12.12 -2.72
C THR A 155 11.98 11.17 -1.68
N TRP A 156 11.19 10.75 -0.69
CA TRP A 156 11.69 9.98 0.45
C TRP A 156 12.33 8.64 0.06
N LYS A 157 12.00 8.10 -1.12
CA LYS A 157 12.55 6.83 -1.62
C LYS A 157 13.96 7.02 -2.18
N GLU A 158 14.20 8.14 -2.87
CA GLU A 158 15.46 8.47 -3.53
C GLU A 158 16.42 9.21 -2.61
N LYS A 159 15.90 10.13 -1.80
CA LYS A 159 16.69 11.04 -0.95
C LYS A 159 16.62 10.67 0.53
N GLY A 160 15.84 9.66 0.88
CA GLY A 160 15.59 9.34 2.27
C GLY A 160 14.68 10.40 2.89
N ILE A 161 14.21 10.12 4.11
CA ILE A 161 13.28 11.01 4.78
C ILE A 161 14.04 12.22 5.32
N GLN A 162 13.75 13.39 4.76
CA GLN A 162 14.42 14.63 5.16
C GLN A 162 13.94 15.12 6.52
N ASN A 163 12.63 14.99 6.78
CA ASN A 163 11.99 15.44 7.99
C ASN A 163 11.30 14.28 8.72
N LEU A 164 12.03 13.61 9.61
CA LEU A 164 11.54 12.46 10.38
C LEU A 164 10.29 12.82 11.23
N GLN A 165 10.24 14.04 11.76
CA GLN A 165 9.11 14.46 12.60
C GLN A 165 7.83 14.63 11.78
N GLU A 166 7.95 15.20 10.58
CA GLU A 166 6.83 15.33 9.65
C GLU A 166 6.38 13.97 9.12
N ALA A 167 7.31 13.07 8.76
CA ALA A 167 6.97 11.71 8.37
C ALA A 167 6.21 10.96 9.48
N ARG A 168 6.68 11.03 10.74
CA ARG A 168 5.97 10.44 11.89
C ARG A 168 4.59 11.07 12.09
N THR A 169 4.50 12.39 12.01
CA THR A 169 3.23 13.10 12.13
C THR A 169 2.25 12.65 11.04
N GLN A 170 2.73 12.49 9.82
CA GLN A 170 1.94 12.00 8.70
C GLN A 170 1.40 10.59 8.97
N LEU A 171 2.23 9.65 9.43
CA LEU A 171 1.79 8.30 9.75
C LEU A 171 0.73 8.27 10.87
N LEU A 172 0.90 9.08 11.91
CA LEU A 172 -0.04 9.16 13.04
C LEU A 172 -1.40 9.75 12.68
N HIS A 173 -1.47 10.60 11.65
CA HIS A 173 -2.71 11.26 11.21
C HIS A 173 -3.31 10.64 9.95
N TYR A 174 -2.67 9.64 9.35
CA TYR A 174 -3.18 8.97 8.16
C TYR A 174 -4.12 7.81 8.48
N ASP A 175 -5.41 8.13 8.62
CA ASP A 175 -6.45 7.15 8.99
C ASP A 175 -6.66 6.03 7.94
N TYR A 176 -6.18 6.20 6.70
CA TYR A 176 -6.45 5.31 5.57
C TYR A 176 -5.39 4.22 5.34
N SER A 177 -4.65 3.88 6.39
CA SER A 177 -3.73 2.74 6.43
C SER A 177 -3.97 1.87 7.67
N SER A 178 -3.42 0.66 7.69
CA SER A 178 -3.42 -0.20 8.89
C SER A 178 -2.41 0.22 9.96
N TYR A 179 -1.59 1.25 9.74
CA TYR A 179 -0.52 1.65 10.68
C TYR A 179 -1.03 1.86 12.10
N LEU A 180 -2.19 2.52 12.21
CA LEU A 180 -2.85 2.84 13.47
C LEU A 180 -3.22 1.59 14.28
N ASP A 181 -3.50 0.47 13.61
CA ASP A 181 -3.83 -0.80 14.25
C ASP A 181 -2.60 -1.47 14.87
N PHE A 182 -1.41 -1.18 14.32
CA PHE A 182 -0.12 -1.71 14.78
C PHE A 182 0.57 -0.84 15.83
N ILE A 183 0.06 0.36 16.10
CA ILE A 183 0.48 1.21 17.24
C ILE A 183 -0.54 1.24 18.38
N GLY A 184 -1.55 0.37 18.34
CA GLY A 184 -2.53 0.21 19.42
C GLY A 184 -3.70 1.20 19.43
N LYS A 185 -3.96 1.95 18.35
CA LYS A 185 -5.16 2.79 18.27
C LYS A 185 -6.40 1.91 18.15
N VAL A 186 -7.29 1.99 19.14
CA VAL A 186 -8.55 1.23 19.13
C VAL A 186 -9.55 1.89 18.18
N ARG A 187 -9.90 1.18 17.09
CA ARG A 187 -10.89 1.63 16.11
C ARG A 187 -11.65 0.45 15.48
N PRO A 188 -12.90 0.64 15.02
CA PRO A 188 -13.66 -0.42 14.34
C PRO A 188 -12.94 -0.98 13.10
N GLU A 189 -12.25 -0.12 12.35
CA GLU A 189 -11.53 -0.47 11.12
C GLU A 189 -10.39 -1.46 11.35
N GLY A 190 -9.87 -1.57 12.58
CA GLY A 190 -8.85 -2.57 12.93
C GLY A 190 -9.33 -4.01 12.73
N ALA A 191 -10.65 -4.22 12.67
CA ALA A 191 -11.23 -5.49 12.27
C ALA A 191 -10.97 -5.85 10.78
N ILE A 192 -10.44 -4.96 9.93
CA ILE A 192 -10.02 -5.30 8.56
C ILE A 192 -8.82 -6.24 8.62
N VAL A 193 -7.82 -5.89 9.43
CA VAL A 193 -6.61 -6.68 9.64
C VAL A 193 -6.99 -8.00 10.30
N SER A 194 -6.42 -9.08 9.79
CA SER A 194 -6.64 -10.44 10.31
C SER A 194 -5.73 -10.67 11.50
N ASN A 195 -6.12 -11.58 12.40
CA ASN A 195 -5.32 -11.90 13.56
C ASN A 195 -3.90 -12.34 13.15
N ALA A 196 -2.89 -11.53 13.49
CA ALA A 196 -1.52 -11.76 13.05
C ALA A 196 -1.03 -13.14 13.53
N LYS A 197 -1.25 -13.49 14.80
CA LYS A 197 -0.83 -14.78 15.38
C LYS A 197 -1.42 -16.01 14.67
N GLU A 198 -2.55 -15.85 14.00
CA GLU A 198 -3.22 -16.94 13.28
C GLU A 198 -2.77 -17.04 11.82
N PHE A 199 -2.49 -15.91 11.17
CA PHE A 199 -2.37 -15.85 9.72
C PHE A 199 -1.04 -15.33 9.18
N PHE A 200 -0.22 -14.68 10.01
CA PHE A 200 1.05 -14.06 9.62
C PHE A 200 2.17 -14.48 10.58
N PRO A 201 3.44 -14.40 10.16
CA PRO A 201 4.55 -14.61 11.08
C PRO A 201 4.51 -13.59 12.24
N GLU A 202 4.83 -14.05 13.44
CA GLU A 202 4.94 -13.18 14.62
C GLU A 202 6.26 -12.40 14.53
N TYR A 203 6.22 -11.22 13.89
CA TYR A 203 7.39 -10.33 13.78
C TYR A 203 7.54 -9.37 14.96
N PHE A 204 6.46 -9.12 15.69
CA PHE A 204 6.40 -8.12 16.77
C PHE A 204 5.61 -8.72 17.94
N GLU A 205 6.21 -8.71 19.12
CA GLU A 205 5.56 -9.15 20.37
C GLU A 205 4.57 -8.11 20.88
N ASP A 206 4.89 -6.82 20.69
CA ASP A 206 4.07 -5.69 21.13
C ASP A 206 4.11 -4.48 20.16
N PHE A 207 3.40 -3.41 20.53
CA PHE A 207 3.34 -2.19 19.73
C PHE A 207 4.65 -1.40 19.75
N ALA A 208 5.49 -1.56 20.78
CA ALA A 208 6.77 -0.86 20.89
C ALA A 208 7.77 -1.46 19.90
N GLU A 209 7.83 -2.78 19.76
CA GLU A 209 8.67 -3.44 18.75
C GLU A 209 8.28 -3.05 17.32
N PHE A 210 6.98 -2.92 17.03
CA PHE A 210 6.53 -2.42 15.73
C PHE A 210 6.94 -0.96 15.50
N ASP A 211 6.78 -0.09 16.51
CA ASP A 211 7.19 1.31 16.42
C ASP A 211 8.70 1.43 16.22
N GLU A 212 9.51 0.67 16.96
CA GLU A 212 10.97 0.58 16.77
C GLU A 212 11.34 0.11 15.36
N PHE A 213 10.66 -0.92 14.85
CA PHE A 213 10.86 -1.42 13.49
C PHE A 213 10.57 -0.35 12.44
N ILE A 214 9.42 0.34 12.51
CA ILE A 214 9.09 1.40 11.56
C ILE A 214 10.06 2.58 11.70
N ASN A 215 10.42 2.95 12.93
CA ASN A 215 11.40 4.00 13.18
C ASN A 215 12.76 3.66 12.58
N ALA A 216 13.22 2.41 12.70
CA ALA A 216 14.45 1.96 12.06
C ALA A 216 14.37 2.12 10.54
N TRP A 217 13.24 1.82 9.90
CA TRP A 217 13.07 2.07 8.46
C TRP A 217 13.05 3.56 8.10
N LEU A 218 12.45 4.40 8.93
CA LEU A 218 12.43 5.85 8.73
C LEU A 218 13.87 6.42 8.77
N THR A 219 14.70 5.94 9.70
CA THR A 219 16.09 6.40 9.85
C THR A 219 17.05 5.74 8.87
N TYR A 220 16.86 4.46 8.54
CA TYR A 220 17.69 3.71 7.58
C TYR A 220 17.67 4.33 6.18
N SER A 221 16.54 4.96 5.80
CA SER A 221 16.43 5.71 4.54
C SER A 221 17.45 6.84 4.42
N LYS A 222 17.91 7.40 5.54
CA LYS A 222 18.88 8.50 5.62
C LYS A 222 20.32 8.01 5.62
N GLU A 223 20.61 6.94 6.37
CA GLU A 223 21.97 6.44 6.57
C GLU A 223 22.59 5.80 5.31
N ILE A 224 21.79 5.11 4.49
CA ILE A 224 22.30 4.52 3.24
C ILE A 224 22.67 5.57 2.20
N LEU A 225 21.96 6.70 2.12
CA LEU A 225 22.30 7.76 1.15
C LEU A 225 23.54 8.55 1.56
N GLU A 226 23.81 8.61 2.85
CA GLU A 226 25.05 9.16 3.38
C GLU A 226 26.24 8.19 3.14
N LEU A 227 26.00 6.87 3.15
CA LEU A 227 27.02 5.83 2.92
C LEU A 227 27.26 5.48 1.44
N GLU A 228 26.26 5.58 0.55
CA GLU A 228 26.41 5.35 -0.90
C GLU A 228 27.31 6.41 -1.59
N GLY A 229 27.68 7.48 -0.87
CA GLY A 229 28.74 8.43 -1.26
C GLY A 229 30.17 7.97 -0.97
N GLU A 230 30.37 6.93 -0.16
CA GLU A 230 31.68 6.40 0.24
C GLU A 230 31.69 4.86 0.19
N GLU A 231 32.09 4.33 -0.98
CA GLU A 231 32.47 2.94 -1.27
C GLU A 231 31.45 1.80 -1.06
N GLY A 232 31.18 1.14 -2.20
CA GLY A 232 30.33 -0.05 -2.35
C GLY A 232 30.53 -1.13 -1.29
N ARG A 233 29.44 -1.41 -0.57
CA ARG A 233 29.25 -2.63 0.20
C ARG A 233 27.95 -3.29 -0.23
N VAL A 234 28.06 -4.46 -0.84
CA VAL A 234 26.91 -5.31 -1.19
C VAL A 234 26.36 -5.88 0.12
N ASP A 235 25.27 -5.32 0.61
CA ASP A 235 24.56 -5.80 1.79
C ASP A 235 23.21 -6.43 1.43
N MET A 236 22.79 -7.40 2.23
CA MET A 236 21.70 -8.36 2.11
C MET A 236 20.30 -7.75 1.87
N GLN A 237 20.19 -6.42 1.85
CA GLN A 237 18.98 -5.62 1.65
C GLN A 237 18.94 -4.90 0.29
N ALA A 238 20.02 -4.95 -0.51
CA ALA A 238 20.05 -4.43 -1.87
C ALA A 238 19.11 -5.21 -2.81
N ASP A 239 19.02 -6.53 -2.65
CA ASP A 239 18.12 -7.39 -3.44
C ASP A 239 16.64 -7.10 -3.15
N ALA A 240 16.30 -6.83 -1.88
CA ALA A 240 14.96 -6.36 -1.54
C ALA A 240 14.67 -5.03 -2.25
N ARG A 241 15.59 -4.03 -2.14
CA ARG A 241 15.49 -2.70 -2.79
C ARG A 241 15.25 -2.81 -4.31
N ILE A 242 15.96 -3.72 -5.01
CA ILE A 242 15.79 -3.97 -6.45
C ILE A 242 14.40 -4.51 -6.76
N GLU A 243 13.94 -5.52 -6.03
CA GLU A 243 12.61 -6.10 -6.22
C GLU A 243 11.48 -5.07 -6.06
N ILE A 244 11.66 -4.08 -5.18
CA ILE A 244 10.66 -3.03 -4.92
C ILE A 244 10.74 -1.90 -5.94
N VAL A 245 11.93 -1.51 -6.39
CA VAL A 245 12.06 -0.50 -7.45
C VAL A 245 11.30 -0.96 -8.69
N GLU A 246 11.28 -2.27 -8.98
CA GLU A 246 10.44 -2.85 -10.03
C GLU A 246 8.94 -2.80 -9.69
N ASP A 247 8.53 -3.19 -8.47
CA ASP A 247 7.13 -3.13 -8.03
C ASP A 247 6.55 -1.71 -8.02
N VAL A 248 7.38 -0.74 -7.65
CA VAL A 248 7.06 0.69 -7.55
C VAL A 248 7.02 1.33 -8.94
N LYS A 249 7.96 1.01 -9.84
CA LYS A 249 7.89 1.43 -11.25
C LYS A 249 6.59 0.97 -11.89
N ASP A 250 6.13 -0.24 -11.56
CA ASP A 250 4.87 -0.76 -12.04
C ASP A 250 3.65 -0.14 -11.33
N ALA A 251 3.68 0.12 -10.02
CA ALA A 251 2.55 0.71 -9.29
C ALA A 251 2.36 2.20 -9.60
N GLU A 252 3.45 2.93 -9.79
CA GLU A 252 3.48 4.40 -9.89
C GLU A 252 3.72 4.90 -11.33
N GLY A 253 4.10 4.00 -12.25
CA GLY A 253 4.34 4.28 -13.67
C GLY A 253 5.74 4.84 -13.90
N ALA A 254 6.47 4.29 -14.88
CA ALA A 254 7.90 4.53 -15.12
C ALA A 254 8.33 6.00 -15.34
N GLU A 255 7.41 6.94 -15.55
CA GLU A 255 7.70 8.34 -15.90
C GLU A 255 7.97 9.28 -14.73
N ASP A 256 7.60 8.92 -13.49
CA ASP A 256 7.85 9.81 -12.34
C ASP A 256 9.37 9.90 -12.03
N ILE A 257 10.17 8.95 -12.54
CA ILE A 257 11.63 8.92 -12.43
C ILE A 257 12.31 9.78 -13.51
N GLU A 258 11.79 9.81 -14.75
CA GLU A 258 12.38 10.57 -15.87
C GLU A 258 12.17 12.09 -15.77
N SER A 259 11.10 12.53 -15.11
CA SER A 259 10.87 13.96 -14.85
C SER A 259 11.93 14.59 -13.94
N THR A 260 12.60 13.77 -13.12
CA THR A 260 13.67 14.20 -12.20
C THR A 260 15.03 14.23 -12.90
N GLN A 261 15.29 13.28 -13.81
CA GLN A 261 16.52 13.24 -14.61
C GLN A 261 16.57 14.35 -15.67
N SER A 262 15.44 14.71 -16.28
CA SER A 262 15.37 15.81 -17.24
C SER A 262 15.57 17.19 -16.57
N GLN A 263 15.12 17.36 -15.32
CA GLN A 263 15.39 18.58 -14.55
C GLN A 263 16.85 18.67 -14.08
N GLN A 264 17.50 17.56 -13.76
CA GLN A 264 18.95 17.53 -13.45
C GLN A 264 19.83 17.86 -14.66
N GLN A 265 19.53 17.30 -15.84
CA GLN A 265 20.28 17.63 -17.06
C GLN A 265 20.12 19.11 -17.48
N THR A 266 18.94 19.70 -17.23
CA THR A 266 18.71 21.12 -17.53
C THR A 266 19.45 22.02 -16.54
N GLN A 267 19.53 21.65 -15.26
CA GLN A 267 20.29 22.41 -14.25
C GLN A 267 21.82 22.27 -14.39
N GLU A 268 22.32 21.11 -14.79
CA GLU A 268 23.75 20.90 -15.08
C GLU A 268 24.19 21.67 -16.34
N GLN A 269 23.37 21.71 -17.39
CA GLN A 269 23.66 22.51 -18.58
C GLN A 269 23.61 24.03 -18.31
N GLU A 270 22.72 24.49 -17.43
CA GLU A 270 22.69 25.90 -17.00
C GLU A 270 23.87 26.28 -16.09
N GLN A 271 24.41 25.35 -15.31
CA GLN A 271 25.62 25.57 -14.51
C GLN A 271 26.89 25.55 -15.38
N GLU A 272 27.02 24.65 -16.34
CA GLU A 272 28.17 24.62 -17.27
C GLU A 272 28.23 25.87 -18.17
N GLN A 273 27.08 26.41 -18.60
CA GLN A 273 27.02 27.66 -19.36
C GLN A 273 27.39 28.90 -18.51
N ARG A 274 27.18 28.86 -17.19
CA ARG A 274 27.59 29.95 -16.28
C ARG A 274 29.08 29.93 -15.95
N VAL A 275 29.74 28.79 -16.04
CA VAL A 275 31.19 28.65 -15.76
C VAL A 275 32.04 29.04 -16.98
N THR A 276 31.47 29.06 -18.18
CA THR A 276 32.21 29.37 -19.43
C THR A 276 32.24 30.87 -19.77
N VAL A 277 31.57 31.73 -18.99
CA VAL A 277 31.56 33.19 -19.19
C VAL A 277 32.18 33.89 -17.98
N VAL A 278 33.47 33.68 -17.76
CA VAL A 278 34.36 34.56 -16.97
C VAL A 278 35.72 34.61 -17.65
#